data_AF-A0A974BRB9-F1
#
_entry.id   AF-A0A974BRB9-F1
#
_cell.length_a   1.000
_cell.length_b   1.000
_cell.length_c   1.000
_cell.angle_alpha   90.00
_cell.angle_beta   90.00
_cell.angle_gamma   90.00
#
_symmetry.space_group_name_H-M   'P 1'
#
loop_
_entity.id
_entity.type
_entity.pdbx_description
1 polymer ?
#
loop_
_entity_poly.entity_id
_entity_poly.type
_entity_poly.pdbx_seq_one_letter_code
_entity_poly.pdbx_strand_id
1 'polypeptide(L)'
;MTISMSNQTAVTEFILLGFPGSMTFYGCFFQLFCVHYLGSLDSFIIMLMAIDRYVAICKPLRYHSIINNKLVTLLCYIFWLFAAVIGLAMTLIAGILPYCGPNRVKNCFCASQAVIVLACVVVTLERRKGFSIAMCVHLFPLSVIILSYILIIRVVYLSANNGNLQKAFNTCTTHLIVIGLYFILRTKKI
;
A
#
# COMPACT_ATOMS: atom_id res chain seq x y z
N MET A 1 -22.95 37.97 -6.46
CA MET A 1 -21.72 37.17 -6.65
C MET A 1 -21.05 37.03 -5.30
N THR A 2 -21.22 35.88 -4.64
CA THR A 2 -20.26 35.29 -3.70
C THR A 2 -20.63 33.82 -3.58
N ILE A 3 -19.68 32.97 -3.94
CA ILE A 3 -19.85 31.52 -4.14
C ILE A 3 -19.80 30.84 -2.78
N SER A 4 -20.83 30.04 -2.49
CA SER A 4 -20.86 29.05 -1.42
C SER A 4 -19.77 28.00 -1.67
N MET A 5 -18.86 27.81 -0.70
CA MET A 5 -17.93 26.69 -0.67
C MET A 5 -18.26 25.77 0.51
N SER A 6 -19.35 25.00 0.34
CA SER A 6 -19.58 23.76 1.08
C SER A 6 -19.02 22.60 0.26
N ASN A 7 -17.97 21.92 0.74
CA ASN A 7 -17.72 20.49 0.43
C ASN A 7 -16.42 19.88 1.02
N GLN A 8 -15.56 20.64 1.71
CA GLN A 8 -14.21 20.15 2.02
C GLN A 8 -13.99 19.63 3.44
N THR A 9 -14.88 19.90 4.39
CA THR A 9 -14.75 19.47 5.80
C THR A 9 -15.45 18.14 6.11
N ALA A 10 -16.54 17.81 5.42
CA ALA A 10 -17.31 16.60 5.67
C ALA A 10 -16.58 15.32 5.22
N VAL A 11 -15.81 15.40 4.13
CA VAL A 11 -15.10 14.23 3.56
C VAL A 11 -13.94 13.78 4.46
N THR A 12 -13.24 14.74 5.08
CA THR A 12 -12.15 14.46 6.03
C THR A 12 -12.67 13.95 7.37
N GLU A 13 -13.80 14.45 7.87
CA GLU A 13 -14.46 13.87 9.05
C GLU A 13 -15.06 12.49 8.79
N PHE A 14 -15.65 12.20 7.62
CA PHE A 14 -16.15 10.86 7.29
C PHE A 14 -15.03 9.80 7.27
N ILE A 15 -13.83 10.18 6.82
CA ILE A 15 -12.65 9.30 6.80
C ILE A 15 -12.02 9.16 8.22
N LEU A 16 -12.13 10.18 9.09
CA LEU A 16 -11.53 10.18 10.42
C LEU A 16 -12.45 9.68 11.56
N LEU A 17 -13.76 9.90 11.47
CA LEU A 17 -14.73 9.60 12.55
C LEU A 17 -15.60 8.37 12.29
N GLY A 18 -15.78 7.98 11.03
CA GLY A 18 -16.47 6.73 10.66
C GLY A 18 -17.96 6.75 11.00
N PHE A 19 -18.70 5.83 10.40
CA PHE A 19 -20.16 5.76 10.52
C PHE A 19 -20.64 5.76 11.99
N PRO A 20 -21.64 6.56 12.37
CA PRO A 20 -22.22 6.53 13.70
C PRO A 20 -23.03 5.24 13.87
N GLY A 21 -22.35 4.16 14.25
CA GLY A 21 -22.94 2.84 14.42
C GLY A 21 -21.91 1.89 15.01
N SER A 22 -22.26 1.22 16.10
CA SER A 22 -21.42 0.18 16.70
C SER A 22 -21.07 -0.88 15.65
N MET A 23 -19.79 -0.98 15.29
CA MET A 23 -19.34 -1.93 14.28
C MET A 23 -19.34 -3.36 14.85
N THR A 24 -19.85 -4.32 14.08
CA THR A 24 -19.88 -5.72 14.51
C THR A 24 -18.48 -6.31 14.51
N PHE A 25 -18.25 -7.34 15.33
CA PHE A 25 -16.98 -8.08 15.37
C PHE A 25 -16.55 -8.56 13.97
N TYR A 26 -17.48 -9.08 13.18
CA TYR A 26 -17.22 -9.47 11.79
C TYR A 26 -16.89 -8.28 10.87
N GLY A 27 -17.55 -7.13 11.05
CA GLY A 27 -17.24 -5.90 10.31
C GLY A 27 -15.81 -5.39 10.57
N CYS A 28 -15.31 -5.58 11.80
CA CYS A 28 -13.92 -5.30 12.16
C CYS A 28 -12.91 -6.14 11.37
N PHE A 29 -13.10 -7.47 11.32
CA PHE A 29 -12.21 -8.35 10.55
C PHE A 29 -12.27 -8.09 9.06
N PHE A 30 -13.46 -7.80 8.54
CA PHE A 30 -13.62 -7.40 7.14
C PHE A 30 -12.88 -6.10 6.81
N GLN A 31 -12.97 -5.10 7.69
CA GLN A 31 -12.24 -3.84 7.52
C GLN A 31 -10.73 -4.07 7.54
N LEU A 32 -10.24 -4.89 8.49
CA LEU A 32 -8.83 -5.24 8.60
C LEU A 32 -8.32 -5.93 7.32
N PHE A 33 -9.11 -6.87 6.78
CA PHE A 33 -8.82 -7.54 5.51
C PHE A 33 -8.69 -6.53 4.38
N CYS A 34 -9.69 -5.67 4.21
CA CYS A 34 -9.70 -4.65 3.16
C CYS A 34 -8.49 -3.72 3.23
N VAL A 35 -8.10 -3.27 4.43
CA VAL A 35 -6.94 -2.37 4.61
C VAL A 35 -5.63 -3.07 4.23
N HIS A 36 -5.42 -4.32 4.65
CA HIS A 36 -4.22 -5.06 4.28
C HIS A 36 -4.20 -5.38 2.78
N TYR A 37 -5.33 -5.84 2.24
CA TYR A 37 -5.51 -6.19 0.84
C TYR A 37 -5.25 -5.00 -0.09
N LEU A 38 -6.02 -3.91 0.06
CA LEU A 38 -5.92 -2.73 -0.80
C LEU A 38 -4.53 -2.13 -0.75
N GLY A 39 -3.94 -2.05 0.45
CA GLY A 39 -2.61 -1.50 0.53
C GLY A 39 -1.53 -2.41 -0.08
N SER A 40 -1.64 -3.73 0.04
CA SER A 40 -0.72 -4.65 -0.66
C SER A 40 -0.87 -4.52 -2.18
N LEU A 41 -2.10 -4.41 -2.68
CA LEU A 41 -2.38 -4.15 -4.09
C LEU A 41 -1.75 -2.85 -4.59
N ASP A 42 -1.98 -1.75 -3.89
CA ASP A 42 -1.40 -0.45 -4.26
C ASP A 42 0.12 -0.54 -4.39
N SER A 43 0.77 -1.23 -3.45
CA SER A 43 2.23 -1.42 -3.46
C SER A 43 2.70 -2.21 -4.68
N PHE A 44 1.98 -3.26 -5.08
CA PHE A 44 2.31 -4.04 -6.28
C PHE A 44 2.02 -3.29 -7.58
N ILE A 45 0.95 -2.50 -7.63
CA ILE A 45 0.62 -1.66 -8.78
C ILE A 45 1.71 -0.60 -8.98
N ILE A 46 2.14 0.07 -7.91
CA ILE A 46 3.24 1.03 -7.95
C ILE A 46 4.54 0.37 -8.44
N MET A 47 4.85 -0.84 -7.98
CA MET A 47 6.00 -1.61 -8.45
C MET A 47 5.90 -1.92 -9.95
N LEU A 48 4.73 -2.35 -10.43
CA LEU A 48 4.49 -2.57 -11.86
C LEU A 48 4.66 -1.31 -12.70
N MET A 49 4.15 -0.17 -12.22
CA MET A 49 4.33 1.12 -12.90
C MET A 49 5.82 1.50 -12.99
N ALA A 50 6.61 1.23 -11.95
CA ALA A 50 8.05 1.46 -11.96
C ALA A 50 8.77 0.56 -12.99
N ILE A 51 8.39 -0.72 -13.07
CA ILE A 51 8.92 -1.67 -14.07
C ILE A 51 8.53 -1.23 -15.49
N ASP A 52 7.28 -0.82 -15.72
CA ASP A 52 6.81 -0.30 -17.00
C ASP A 52 7.69 0.86 -17.47
N ARG A 53 7.89 1.86 -16.61
CA ARG A 53 8.76 3.01 -16.88
C ARG A 53 10.20 2.59 -17.17
N TYR A 54 10.74 1.63 -16.42
CA TYR A 54 12.09 1.10 -16.65
C TYR A 54 12.21 0.47 -18.05
N VAL A 55 11.30 -0.43 -18.43
CA VAL A 55 11.37 -1.09 -19.74
C VAL A 55 11.18 -0.08 -20.88
N ALA A 56 10.26 0.87 -20.73
CA ALA A 56 10.00 1.90 -21.73
C ALA A 56 11.23 2.78 -22.00
N ILE A 57 11.96 3.18 -20.96
CA ILE A 57 13.13 4.07 -21.07
C ILE A 57 14.38 3.28 -21.48
N CYS A 58 14.66 2.15 -20.83
CA CYS A 58 15.91 1.43 -21.02
C CYS A 58 15.90 0.50 -22.25
N LYS A 59 14.73 0.05 -22.71
CA LYS A 59 14.58 -0.93 -23.82
C LYS A 59 13.37 -0.61 -24.73
N PRO A 60 13.28 0.58 -25.33
CA PRO A 60 12.12 1.00 -26.13
C PRO A 60 11.80 0.04 -27.29
N LEU A 61 12.83 -0.45 -28.01
CA LEU A 61 12.68 -1.38 -29.14
C LEU A 61 12.12 -2.76 -28.74
N ARG A 62 12.29 -3.17 -27.48
CA ARG A 62 11.78 -4.46 -26.97
C ARG A 62 10.53 -4.29 -26.11
N TYR A 63 10.05 -3.07 -25.90
CA TYR A 63 8.92 -2.80 -25.01
C TYR A 63 7.68 -3.61 -25.39
N HIS A 64 7.24 -3.55 -26.64
CA HIS A 64 6.06 -4.30 -27.11
C HIS A 64 6.21 -5.83 -27.07
N SER A 65 7.45 -6.34 -27.10
CA SER A 65 7.71 -7.77 -26.98
C SER A 65 7.74 -8.23 -25.52
N ILE A 66 8.11 -7.35 -24.58
CA ILE A 66 8.23 -7.65 -23.16
C ILE A 66 6.90 -7.35 -22.44
N ILE A 67 6.37 -6.15 -22.61
CA ILE A 67 5.09 -5.71 -22.05
C ILE A 67 4.01 -5.96 -23.11
N ASN A 68 3.30 -7.08 -22.96
CA ASN A 68 2.12 -7.40 -23.75
C ASN A 68 0.89 -7.45 -22.83
N ASN A 69 -0.28 -7.10 -23.33
CA ASN A 69 -1.54 -7.09 -22.59
C ASN A 69 -1.80 -8.43 -21.87
N LYS A 70 -1.50 -9.56 -22.52
CA LYS A 70 -1.63 -10.89 -21.90
C LYS A 70 -0.77 -11.05 -20.64
N LEU A 71 0.49 -10.60 -20.70
CA LEU A 71 1.41 -10.66 -19.55
C LEU A 71 0.95 -9.70 -18.44
N VAL A 72 0.56 -8.48 -18.80
CA VAL A 72 0.06 -7.48 -17.84
C VAL A 72 -1.18 -8.01 -17.13
N THR A 73 -2.16 -8.56 -17.87
CA THR A 73 -3.35 -9.16 -17.28
C THR A 73 -2.99 -10.33 -16.36
N LEU A 74 -2.08 -11.22 -16.77
CA LEU A 74 -1.62 -12.33 -15.94
C LEU A 74 -0.97 -11.83 -14.64
N LEU A 75 -0.06 -10.85 -14.72
CA LEU A 75 0.59 -10.25 -13.55
C LEU A 75 -0.41 -9.56 -12.62
N CYS A 76 -1.41 -8.86 -13.17
CA CYS A 76 -2.49 -8.28 -12.38
C CYS A 76 -3.24 -9.35 -11.60
N TYR A 77 -3.63 -10.47 -12.23
CA TYR A 77 -4.28 -11.58 -11.52
C TYR A 77 -3.40 -12.18 -10.44
N ILE A 78 -2.10 -12.40 -10.71
CA ILE A 78 -1.15 -12.93 -9.74
C ILE A 78 -1.04 -12.00 -8.53
N PHE A 79 -0.89 -10.68 -8.73
CA PHE A 79 -0.81 -9.73 -7.63
C PHE A 79 -2.13 -9.57 -6.88
N TRP A 80 -3.26 -9.74 -7.57
CA TRP A 80 -4.57 -9.79 -6.92
C TRP A 80 -4.68 -10.95 -5.95
N LEU A 81 -4.35 -12.16 -6.40
CA LEU A 81 -4.35 -13.35 -5.56
C LEU A 81 -3.32 -13.24 -4.42
N PHE A 82 -2.12 -12.76 -4.72
CA PHE A 82 -1.07 -12.64 -3.71
C PHE A 82 -1.42 -11.61 -2.62
N ALA A 83 -1.98 -10.46 -2.99
CA ALA A 83 -2.48 -9.49 -2.02
C ALA A 83 -3.65 -10.05 -1.20
N ALA A 84 -4.54 -10.84 -1.80
CA ALA A 84 -5.64 -11.49 -1.09
C ALA A 84 -5.11 -12.49 -0.05
N VAL A 85 -4.11 -13.29 -0.40
CA VAL A 85 -3.45 -14.23 0.52
C VAL A 85 -2.77 -13.50 1.68
N ILE A 86 -2.05 -12.41 1.39
CA ILE A 86 -1.42 -11.57 2.42
C ILE A 86 -2.48 -10.98 3.36
N GLY A 87 -3.54 -10.38 2.79
CA GLY A 87 -4.64 -9.80 3.55
C GLY A 87 -5.30 -10.83 4.46
N LEU A 88 -5.62 -12.01 3.91
CA LEU A 88 -6.24 -13.10 4.64
C LEU A 88 -5.34 -13.62 5.76
N ALA A 89 -4.07 -13.91 5.47
CA ALA A 89 -3.11 -14.38 6.47
C ALA A 89 -2.97 -13.40 7.65
N MET A 90 -2.86 -12.10 7.36
CA MET A 90 -2.79 -11.06 8.40
C MET A 90 -4.07 -11.01 9.25
N THR A 91 -5.25 -11.15 8.62
CA THR A 91 -6.52 -11.18 9.36
C THR A 91 -6.74 -12.46 10.17
N LEU A 92 -6.30 -13.62 9.67
CA LEU A 92 -6.42 -14.89 10.38
C LEU A 92 -5.49 -14.92 11.59
N ILE A 93 -4.25 -14.44 11.43
CA ILE A 93 -3.32 -14.29 12.55
C ILE A 93 -3.95 -13.38 13.61
N ALA A 94 -4.55 -12.25 13.22
CA ALA A 94 -5.29 -11.40 14.14
C ALA A 94 -6.49 -12.13 14.77
N GLY A 95 -7.23 -12.95 14.01
CA GLY A 95 -8.41 -13.66 14.50
C GLY A 95 -8.12 -14.79 15.51
N ILE A 96 -6.92 -15.36 15.47
CA ILE A 96 -6.51 -16.49 16.34
C ILE A 96 -6.05 -16.00 17.74
N LEU A 97 -5.82 -14.69 17.94
CA LEU A 97 -5.42 -14.17 19.24
C LEU A 97 -6.56 -14.34 20.28
N PRO A 98 -6.27 -14.77 21.52
CA PRO A 98 -7.27 -14.88 22.56
C PRO A 98 -7.67 -13.49 23.07
N TYR A 99 -8.92 -13.10 22.81
CA TYR A 99 -9.51 -11.84 23.27
C TYR A 99 -10.16 -12.03 24.65
N CYS A 100 -9.79 -11.20 25.62
CA CYS A 100 -10.27 -11.29 27.01
C CYS A 100 -11.35 -10.25 27.38
N GLY A 101 -11.65 -9.30 26.50
CA GLY A 101 -12.71 -8.31 26.69
C GLY A 101 -14.10 -8.80 26.22
N PRO A 102 -15.20 -8.12 26.57
CA PRO A 102 -16.49 -8.37 25.94
C PRO A 102 -16.34 -8.22 24.43
N ASN A 103 -16.93 -9.13 23.64
CA ASN A 103 -16.96 -9.13 22.15
C ASN A 103 -17.72 -7.92 21.57
N ARG A 104 -17.43 -6.70 22.02
CA ARG A 104 -18.03 -5.44 21.59
C ARG A 104 -16.91 -4.41 21.43
N VAL A 105 -16.56 -4.13 20.17
CA VAL A 105 -15.65 -3.05 19.80
C VAL A 105 -16.41 -1.74 19.94
N LYS A 106 -16.07 -0.92 20.94
CA LYS A 106 -16.66 0.42 21.14
C LYS A 106 -16.11 1.48 20.16
N ASN A 107 -15.13 1.12 19.34
CA ASN A 107 -14.52 2.02 18.37
C ASN A 107 -15.15 1.84 16.98
N CYS A 108 -15.40 2.97 16.33
CA CYS A 108 -15.96 3.06 14.98
C CYS A 108 -15.03 2.50 13.89
N PHE A 109 -13.72 2.47 14.15
CA PHE A 109 -12.70 1.87 13.28
C PHE A 109 -11.97 0.74 14.00
N CYS A 110 -11.84 -0.39 13.32
CA CYS A 110 -10.91 -1.42 13.74
C CYS A 110 -9.51 -1.10 13.22
N ALA A 111 -8.79 -0.27 13.96
CA ALA A 111 -7.35 -0.15 13.81
C ALA A 111 -6.70 -1.43 14.36
N SER A 112 -5.67 -1.97 13.70
CA SER A 112 -4.86 -3.09 14.25
C SER A 112 -4.35 -2.80 15.67
N GLN A 113 -4.18 -1.51 16.02
CA GLN A 113 -3.84 -1.06 17.37
C GLN A 113 -4.99 -1.15 18.39
N ALA A 114 -6.25 -1.06 17.98
CA ALA A 114 -7.39 -1.20 18.88
C ALA A 114 -7.69 -2.68 19.19
N VAL A 115 -7.42 -3.58 18.24
CA VAL A 115 -7.67 -5.02 18.37
C VAL A 115 -6.67 -5.68 19.33
N ILE A 116 -5.39 -5.36 19.24
CA ILE A 116 -4.35 -5.97 20.09
C ILE A 116 -4.51 -5.54 21.57
N VAL A 117 -5.08 -4.37 21.87
CA VAL A 117 -5.34 -3.91 23.25
C VAL A 117 -6.42 -4.74 23.97
N LEU A 118 -7.27 -5.47 23.23
CA LEU A 118 -8.27 -6.39 23.79
C LEU A 118 -7.74 -7.83 23.97
N ALA A 119 -6.54 -8.14 23.47
CA ALA A 119 -5.96 -9.47 23.56
C ALA A 119 -5.35 -9.72 24.96
N CYS A 120 -5.49 -10.93 25.47
CA CYS A 120 -4.95 -11.36 26.78
C CYS A 120 -3.43 -11.57 26.78
N VAL A 121 -2.76 -11.36 25.64
CA VAL A 121 -1.33 -11.61 25.42
C VAL A 121 -0.58 -10.28 25.47
N VAL A 122 0.72 -10.32 25.76
CA VAL A 122 1.60 -9.14 25.73
C VAL A 122 1.55 -8.46 24.36
N VAL A 123 0.74 -7.41 24.29
CA VAL A 123 0.38 -6.59 23.10
C VAL A 123 1.61 -6.15 22.30
N THR A 124 2.71 -5.84 22.98
CA THR A 124 3.93 -5.30 22.37
C THR A 124 4.67 -6.33 21.51
N LEU A 125 4.64 -7.62 21.87
CA LEU A 125 5.35 -8.68 21.14
C LEU A 125 4.66 -9.01 19.81
N GLU A 126 3.33 -9.19 19.86
CA GLU A 126 2.53 -9.51 18.68
C GLU A 126 2.43 -8.31 17.72
N ARG A 127 2.33 -7.09 18.26
CA ARG A 127 2.45 -5.86 17.46
C ARG A 127 3.81 -5.77 16.75
N ARG A 128 4.90 -6.11 17.45
CA ARG A 128 6.25 -6.10 16.85
C ARG A 128 6.41 -7.15 15.76
N LYS A 129 5.86 -8.34 15.94
CA LYS A 129 5.85 -9.41 14.92
C LYS A 129 5.00 -9.02 13.71
N GLY A 130 3.77 -8.55 13.93
CA GLY A 130 2.88 -8.10 12.85
C GLY A 130 3.49 -6.94 12.05
N PHE A 131 4.08 -5.97 12.73
CA PHE A 131 4.82 -4.88 12.09
C PHE A 131 6.02 -5.41 11.28
N SER A 132 6.80 -6.32 11.84
CA SER A 132 7.96 -6.91 11.14
C SER A 132 7.55 -7.66 9.88
N ILE A 133 6.50 -8.49 9.93
CA ILE A 133 6.02 -9.24 8.76
C ILE A 133 5.45 -8.27 7.72
N ALA A 134 4.65 -7.28 8.15
CA ALA A 134 4.12 -6.26 7.26
C ALA A 134 5.26 -5.49 6.55
N MET A 135 6.31 -5.10 7.28
CA MET A 135 7.48 -4.46 6.68
C MET A 135 8.18 -5.37 5.68
N CYS A 136 8.45 -6.64 6.02
CA CYS A 136 9.09 -7.59 5.11
C CYS A 136 8.34 -7.74 3.78
N VAL A 137 7.01 -7.81 3.83
CA VAL A 137 6.15 -7.90 2.63
C VAL A 137 6.28 -6.65 1.75
N HIS A 138 6.46 -5.48 2.36
CA HIS A 138 6.54 -4.19 1.66
C HIS A 138 7.97 -3.82 1.22
N LEU A 139 9.00 -4.40 1.83
CA LEU A 139 10.40 -4.20 1.43
C LEU A 139 10.71 -4.76 0.05
N PHE A 140 10.04 -5.84 -0.36
CA PHE A 140 10.20 -6.41 -1.70
C PHE A 140 9.79 -5.45 -2.83
N PRO A 141 8.56 -4.89 -2.87
CA PRO A 141 8.21 -3.92 -3.89
C PRO A 141 9.08 -2.66 -3.81
N LEU A 142 9.46 -2.23 -2.60
CA LEU A 142 10.33 -1.06 -2.40
C LEU A 142 11.72 -1.27 -3.03
N SER A 143 12.34 -2.44 -2.84
CA SER A 143 13.65 -2.73 -3.42
C SER A 143 13.62 -2.78 -4.94
N VAL A 144 12.60 -3.40 -5.53
CA VAL A 144 12.40 -3.47 -6.99
C VAL A 144 12.20 -2.07 -7.57
N ILE A 145 11.42 -1.22 -6.90
CA ILE A 145 11.23 0.18 -7.27
C ILE A 145 12.58 0.91 -7.27
N ILE A 146 13.32 0.89 -6.16
CA ILE A 146 14.62 1.59 -6.05
C ILE A 146 15.59 1.13 -7.14
N LEU A 147 15.73 -0.18 -7.34
CA LEU A 147 16.62 -0.74 -8.36
C LEU A 147 16.21 -0.29 -9.76
N SER A 148 14.92 -0.31 -10.08
CA SER A 148 14.40 0.16 -11.37
C SER A 148 14.79 1.62 -11.62
N TYR A 149 14.63 2.48 -10.60
CA TYR A 149 14.98 3.91 -10.71
C TYR A 149 16.49 4.17 -10.79
N ILE A 150 17.33 3.46 -10.03
CA ILE A 150 18.79 3.57 -10.13
C ILE A 150 19.25 3.25 -11.57
N LEU A 151 18.68 2.20 -12.18
CA LEU A 151 19.01 1.83 -13.55
C LEU A 151 18.52 2.86 -14.58
N ILE A 152 17.32 3.40 -14.41
CA ILE A 152 16.80 4.49 -15.25
C ILE A 152 17.76 5.69 -15.19
N ILE A 153 18.11 6.16 -13.99
CA ILE A 153 19.00 7.30 -13.80
C ILE A 153 20.35 7.04 -14.46
N ARG A 154 20.90 5.83 -14.30
CA ARG A 154 22.17 5.43 -14.92
C ARG A 154 22.12 5.53 -16.45
N VAL A 155 21.08 4.98 -17.08
CA VAL A 155 20.91 5.02 -18.54
C VAL A 155 20.72 6.47 -19.03
N VAL A 156 19.92 7.26 -18.33
CA VAL A 156 19.66 8.66 -18.66
C VAL A 156 20.94 9.51 -18.55
N TYR A 157 21.74 9.31 -17.50
CA TYR A 157 23.03 9.99 -17.34
C TYR A 157 24.02 9.62 -18.45
N LEU A 158 24.08 8.33 -18.82
CA LEU A 158 24.92 7.84 -19.93
C LEU A 158 24.47 8.34 -21.31
N SER A 159 23.18 8.62 -21.50
CA SER A 159 22.59 8.99 -22.80
C SER A 159 22.58 10.51 -23.09
N ALA A 160 23.14 11.33 -22.20
CA ALA A 160 23.26 12.79 -22.27
C ALA A 160 22.58 13.52 -23.46
N ASN A 161 21.27 13.76 -23.33
CA ASN A 161 20.55 14.84 -24.00
C ASN A 161 19.70 15.56 -22.94
N ASN A 162 20.00 16.84 -22.68
CA ASN A 162 19.55 17.58 -21.48
C ASN A 162 18.02 17.68 -21.35
N GLY A 163 17.27 17.60 -22.45
CA GLY A 163 15.80 17.64 -22.45
C GLY A 163 15.12 16.39 -21.88
N ASN A 164 15.70 15.21 -22.06
CA ASN A 164 15.16 13.96 -21.52
C ASN A 164 15.45 13.80 -20.02
N LEU A 165 16.56 14.40 -19.55
CA LEU A 165 17.01 14.40 -18.15
C LEU A 165 16.02 15.10 -17.22
N GLN A 166 15.64 16.34 -17.53
CA GLN A 166 14.73 17.14 -16.70
C GLN A 166 13.34 16.49 -16.56
N LYS A 167 12.83 15.95 -17.67
CA LYS A 167 11.51 15.31 -17.71
C LYS A 167 11.51 13.99 -16.94
N ALA A 168 12.53 13.15 -17.14
CA ALA A 168 12.70 11.93 -16.36
C ALA A 168 12.85 12.22 -14.86
N PHE A 169 13.63 13.24 -14.48
CA PHE A 169 13.87 13.61 -13.08
C PHE A 169 12.60 14.12 -12.38
N ASN A 170 11.81 14.98 -13.02
CA ASN A 170 10.56 15.48 -12.45
C ASN A 170 9.52 14.37 -12.23
N THR A 171 9.41 13.42 -13.17
CA THR A 171 8.49 12.28 -13.00
C THR A 171 9.02 11.26 -11.98
N CYS A 172 10.33 10.99 -11.95
CA CYS A 172 10.93 10.07 -10.96
C CYS A 172 10.81 10.61 -9.53
N THR A 173 11.10 11.89 -9.34
CA THR A 173 11.11 12.53 -8.01
C THR A 173 9.70 12.58 -7.43
N THR A 174 8.69 12.94 -8.23
CA THR A 174 7.30 12.93 -7.79
C THR A 174 6.83 11.51 -7.44
N HIS A 175 7.19 10.49 -8.24
CA HIS A 175 6.87 9.10 -7.95
C HIS A 175 7.53 8.61 -6.65
N LEU A 176 8.83 8.87 -6.45
CA LEU A 176 9.54 8.50 -5.22
C LEU A 176 9.00 9.21 -3.97
N ILE A 177 8.58 10.48 -4.09
CA ILE A 177 7.94 11.22 -2.99
C ILE A 177 6.59 10.59 -2.63
N VAL A 178 5.75 10.26 -3.62
CA VAL A 178 4.45 9.60 -3.38
C VAL A 178 4.65 8.24 -2.71
N ILE A 179 5.66 7.48 -3.14
CA ILE A 179 6.01 6.18 -2.54
C ILE A 179 6.54 6.38 -1.12
N GLY A 180 7.44 7.32 -0.90
CA GLY A 180 7.96 7.65 0.43
C GLY A 180 6.83 8.04 1.40
N LEU A 181 5.94 8.93 0.97
CA LEU A 181 4.76 9.33 1.75
C LEU A 181 3.85 8.14 2.03
N TYR A 182 3.58 7.30 1.02
CA TYR A 182 2.76 6.10 1.18
C TYR A 182 3.31 5.16 2.24
N PHE A 183 4.60 4.82 2.16
CA PHE A 183 5.25 3.92 3.12
C PHE A 183 5.38 4.54 4.52
N ILE A 184 5.68 5.84 4.62
CA ILE A 184 5.77 6.57 5.90
C ILE A 184 4.41 6.71 6.58
N LEU A 185 3.37 7.03 5.83
CA LEU A 185 2.00 7.11 6.36
C LEU A 185 1.51 5.74 6.80
N ARG A 186 1.92 4.68 6.09
CA ARG A 186 1.56 3.31 6.44
C ARG A 186 2.32 2.79 7.66
N THR A 187 3.62 3.10 7.81
CA THR A 187 4.37 2.77 9.05
C THR A 187 3.83 3.50 10.27
N LYS A 188 3.33 4.74 10.12
CA LYS A 188 2.65 5.46 11.22
C LYS A 188 1.30 4.86 11.61
N LYS A 189 0.61 4.18 10.68
CA LYS A 189 -0.73 3.62 10.89
C LYS A 189 -0.72 2.18 11.44
N ILE A 190 0.42 1.48 11.35
CA ILE A 190 0.66 0.12 11.90
C ILE A 190 1.22 0.22 13.32
#